data_AF-A0A2I0NCT4-F1
#
_entry.id   AF-A0A2I0NCT4-F1
#
_cell.length_a   1.000
_cell.length_b   1.000
_cell.length_c   1.000
_cell.angle_alpha   90.00
_cell.angle_beta   90.00
_cell.angle_gamma   90.00
#
_symmetry.space_group_name_H-M   'P 1'
#
loop_
_entity.id
_entity.type
_entity.pdbx_description
1 polymer ?
#
loop_
_entity_poly.entity_id
_entity_poly.type
_entity_poly.pdbx_seq_one_letter_code
_entity_poly.pdbx_strand_id
1 'polypeptide(L)'
;MRSAQSEIIINEESYLLFSELLHGFIQKNTGDLKQLLTSLKRLVFQNDSYIENFWYNFRKLERENKIDALLKGIIFYFVAKIYSRRKEFSLSLNLLEQAEQLLAPLVEEAVMALRKEIHILKMAYHYTEN
;
A
#
# COMPACT_ATOMS: atom_id res chain seq x y z
N MET A 1 -24.41 5.82 22.65
CA MET A 1 -24.06 6.46 21.36
C MET A 1 -22.73 5.90 20.93
N ARG A 2 -22.69 5.05 19.89
CA ARG A 2 -21.43 4.50 19.36
C ARG A 2 -20.76 5.61 18.56
N SER A 3 -19.60 6.08 18.99
CA SER A 3 -18.74 6.95 18.19
C SER A 3 -18.39 6.19 16.91
N ALA A 4 -18.94 6.62 15.77
CA ALA A 4 -18.53 6.21 14.44
C ALA A 4 -17.13 6.78 14.13
N GLN A 5 -16.15 6.40 14.94
CA GLN A 5 -14.73 6.63 14.67
C GLN A 5 -14.34 5.71 13.53
N SER A 6 -14.68 6.14 12.31
CA SER A 6 -13.94 5.96 11.07
C SER A 6 -12.90 4.85 11.10
N GLU A 7 -13.35 3.59 11.18
CA GLU A 7 -12.60 2.50 10.58
C GLU A 7 -12.63 2.81 9.09
N ILE A 8 -11.47 3.15 8.55
CA ILE A 8 -11.31 3.29 7.11
C ILE A 8 -11.72 1.96 6.52
N ILE A 9 -12.87 1.96 5.85
CA ILE A 9 -13.38 0.79 5.17
C ILE A 9 -12.38 0.50 4.06
N ILE A 10 -11.52 -0.47 4.34
CA ILE A 10 -10.64 -1.07 3.36
C ILE A 10 -11.55 -1.61 2.25
N ASN A 11 -11.32 -1.19 1.02
CA ASN A 11 -11.97 -1.85 -0.11
C ASN A 11 -11.45 -3.30 -0.17
N GLU A 12 -12.32 -4.26 0.13
CA GLU A 12 -11.96 -5.67 0.20
C GLU A 12 -11.52 -6.20 -1.17
N GLU A 13 -12.17 -5.76 -2.25
CA GLU A 13 -11.82 -6.14 -3.63
C GLU A 13 -10.41 -5.66 -3.99
N SER A 14 -10.08 -4.39 -3.67
CA SER A 14 -8.73 -3.86 -3.91
C SER A 14 -7.70 -4.66 -3.12
N TYR A 15 -8.01 -4.99 -1.86
CA TYR A 15 -7.10 -5.72 -1.01
C TYR A 15 -6.83 -7.14 -1.51
N LEU A 16 -7.85 -7.86 -1.96
CA LEU A 16 -7.70 -9.20 -2.51
C LEU A 16 -6.81 -9.17 -3.76
N LEU A 17 -7.11 -8.28 -4.71
CA LEU A 17 -6.32 -8.11 -5.93
C LEU A 17 -4.84 -7.85 -5.64
N PHE A 18 -4.53 -6.84 -4.82
CA PHE A 18 -3.15 -6.50 -4.48
C PHE A 18 -2.46 -7.60 -3.65
N SER A 19 -3.21 -8.34 -2.84
CA SER A 19 -2.68 -9.48 -2.06
C SER A 19 -2.27 -10.64 -2.95
N GLU A 20 -3.06 -10.95 -3.97
CA GLU A 20 -2.73 -11.96 -4.98
C GLU A 20 -1.48 -11.56 -5.77
N LEU A 21 -1.40 -10.30 -6.21
CA LEU A 21 -0.22 -9.78 -6.90
C LEU A 21 1.04 -9.89 -6.02
N LEU A 22 0.98 -9.40 -4.77
CA LEU A 22 2.09 -9.50 -3.82
C LEU A 22 2.50 -10.95 -3.58
N HIS A 23 1.54 -11.87 -3.45
CA HIS A 23 1.83 -13.29 -3.28
C HIS A 23 2.58 -13.86 -4.48
N GLY A 24 2.14 -13.51 -5.70
CA GLY A 24 2.82 -13.89 -6.94
C GLY A 24 4.29 -13.43 -6.95
N PHE A 25 4.57 -12.20 -6.53
CA PHE A 25 5.95 -11.70 -6.42
C PHE A 25 6.76 -12.43 -5.34
N ILE A 26 6.17 -12.75 -4.18
CA ILE A 26 6.87 -13.50 -3.11
C ILE A 26 7.27 -14.90 -3.59
N GLN A 27 6.42 -15.56 -4.37
CA GLN A 27 6.70 -16.92 -4.88
C GLN A 27 7.78 -16.91 -5.95
N LYS A 28 7.81 -15.88 -6.81
CA LYS A 28 8.74 -15.79 -7.95
C LYS A 28 10.13 -15.26 -7.58
N ASN A 29 10.27 -14.58 -6.45
CA ASN A 29 11.53 -13.95 -6.04
C ASN A 29 12.22 -14.72 -4.91
N THR A 30 13.51 -14.46 -4.74
CA THR A 30 14.37 -15.03 -3.69
C THR A 30 15.21 -13.94 -3.02
N GLY A 31 15.98 -14.31 -1.98
CA GLY A 31 16.92 -13.40 -1.30
C GLY A 31 16.25 -12.17 -0.68
N ASP A 32 16.99 -11.04 -0.70
CA ASP A 32 16.59 -9.77 -0.09
C ASP A 32 15.21 -9.27 -0.55
N LEU A 33 14.86 -9.47 -1.83
CA LEU A 33 13.57 -9.02 -2.35
C LEU A 33 12.41 -9.85 -1.77
N LYS A 34 12.55 -11.17 -1.70
CA LYS A 34 11.54 -12.02 -1.04
C LYS A 34 11.38 -11.65 0.43
N GLN A 35 12.49 -11.37 1.12
CA GLN A 35 12.48 -10.95 2.52
C GLN A 35 11.75 -9.61 2.70
N LEU A 36 12.04 -8.62 1.83
CA LEU A 36 11.35 -7.32 1.84
C LEU A 36 9.82 -7.50 1.69
N LEU A 37 9.39 -8.26 0.69
CA LEU A 37 7.96 -8.47 0.39
C LEU A 37 7.25 -9.27 1.49
N THR A 38 7.93 -10.25 2.08
CA THR A 38 7.40 -11.01 3.22
C THR A 38 7.27 -10.11 4.45
N SER A 39 8.24 -9.22 4.67
CA SER A 39 8.18 -8.21 5.73
C SER A 39 7.01 -7.25 5.52
N LEU A 40 6.79 -6.77 4.29
CA LEU A 40 5.62 -5.94 3.94
C LEU A 40 4.31 -6.64 4.29
N LYS A 41 4.15 -7.90 3.85
CA LYS A 41 2.96 -8.69 4.17
C LYS A 41 2.72 -8.76 5.68
N ARG A 42 3.78 -8.96 6.48
CA ARG A 42 3.68 -9.01 7.94
C ARG A 42 3.29 -7.65 8.54
N LEU A 43 3.93 -6.56 8.10
CA LEU A 43 3.67 -5.19 8.57
C LEU A 43 2.23 -4.71 8.29
N VAL A 44 1.60 -5.23 7.24
CA VAL A 44 0.19 -4.90 6.95
C VAL A 44 -0.74 -5.41 8.07
N PHE A 45 -0.40 -6.51 8.75
CA PHE A 45 -1.20 -7.08 9.84
C PHE A 45 -0.78 -6.57 11.22
N GLN A 46 0.53 -6.48 11.45
CA GLN A 46 1.10 -6.04 12.72
C GLN A 46 1.13 -4.52 12.74
N ASN A 47 0.45 -3.87 13.68
CA ASN A 47 0.38 -2.41 13.84
C ASN A 47 1.72 -1.83 14.36
N ASP A 48 2.82 -2.27 13.76
CA ASP A 48 4.16 -2.25 14.32
C ASP A 48 4.93 -1.04 13.82
N SER A 49 5.75 -0.45 14.68
CA SER A 49 6.46 0.82 14.47
C SER A 49 7.59 0.77 13.44
N TYR A 50 8.02 -0.41 13.00
CA TYR A 50 9.27 -0.60 12.23
C TYR A 50 9.17 -0.42 10.71
N ILE A 51 8.38 0.54 10.23
CA ILE A 51 8.29 0.82 8.77
C ILE A 51 9.58 1.44 8.21
N GLU A 52 10.43 2.03 9.06
CA GLU A 52 11.71 2.62 8.68
C GLU A 52 12.68 1.58 8.12
N ASN A 53 12.81 0.42 8.79
CA ASN A 53 13.63 -0.69 8.29
C ASN A 53 13.11 -1.24 6.96
N PHE A 54 11.80 -1.23 6.75
CA PHE A 54 11.21 -1.57 5.46
C PHE A 54 11.63 -0.56 4.39
N TRP A 55 11.50 0.75 4.65
CA TRP A 55 11.89 1.80 3.72
C TRP A 55 13.38 1.78 3.38
N TYR A 56 14.25 1.56 4.36
CA TYR A 56 15.69 1.44 4.13
C TYR A 56 16.00 0.32 3.12
N ASN A 57 15.44 -0.88 3.34
CA ASN A 57 15.64 -2.03 2.46
C ASN A 57 14.99 -1.82 1.09
N PHE A 58 13.80 -1.22 1.04
CA PHE A 58 13.13 -0.85 -0.20
C PHE A 58 14.02 0.08 -1.04
N ARG A 59 14.55 1.16 -0.45
CA ARG A 59 15.40 2.13 -1.17
C ARG A 59 16.72 1.50 -1.63
N LYS A 60 17.30 0.60 -0.85
CA LYS A 60 18.47 -0.18 -1.27
C LYS A 60 18.16 -0.98 -2.54
N LEU A 61 17.08 -1.76 -2.53
CA LEU A 61 16.68 -2.61 -3.66
C LEU A 61 16.22 -1.80 -4.89
N GLU A 62 15.60 -0.63 -4.67
CA GLU A 62 15.23 0.31 -5.72
C GLU A 62 16.47 0.86 -6.44
N ARG A 63 17.51 1.27 -5.70
CA ARG A 63 18.79 1.73 -6.28
C ARG A 63 19.53 0.64 -7.04
N GLU A 64 19.33 -0.61 -6.64
CA GLU A 64 19.85 -1.80 -7.33
C GLU A 64 19.00 -2.19 -8.56
N ASN A 65 17.98 -1.41 -8.93
CA ASN A 65 17.02 -1.69 -10.02
C ASN A 65 16.31 -3.04 -9.89
N LYS A 66 16.13 -3.55 -8.66
CA LYS A 66 15.42 -4.81 -8.38
C LYS A 66 13.92 -4.64 -8.20
N ILE A 67 13.42 -3.40 -8.28
CA ILE A 67 12.01 -3.06 -8.09
C ILE A 67 11.53 -2.36 -9.36
N ASP A 68 10.69 -3.03 -10.14
CA ASP A 68 10.03 -2.45 -11.31
C ASP A 68 8.82 -1.57 -10.91
N ALA A 69 8.22 -0.90 -11.89
CA ALA A 69 7.09 0.00 -11.66
C ALA A 69 5.86 -0.72 -11.08
N LEU A 70 5.58 -1.96 -11.54
CA LEU A 70 4.47 -2.76 -11.04
C LEU A 70 4.65 -3.10 -9.56
N LEU A 71 5.81 -3.64 -9.20
CA LEU A 71 6.14 -4.00 -7.83
C LEU A 71 6.17 -2.78 -6.92
N LYS A 72 6.70 -1.66 -7.41
CA LYS A 72 6.69 -0.39 -6.68
C LYS A 72 5.28 0.09 -6.39
N GLY A 73 4.37 0.05 -7.36
CA GLY A 73 2.97 0.38 -7.18
C GLY A 73 2.28 -0.51 -6.14
N ILE A 74 2.52 -1.82 -6.19
CA ILE A 74 2.00 -2.77 -5.19
C ILE A 74 2.54 -2.47 -3.79
N ILE A 75 3.84 -2.18 -3.67
CA ILE A 75 4.46 -1.82 -2.39
C ILE A 75 3.83 -0.54 -1.84
N PHE A 76 3.68 0.49 -2.66
CA PHE A 76 3.08 1.76 -2.27
C PHE A 76 1.64 1.59 -1.79
N TYR A 77 0.83 0.75 -2.47
CA TYR A 77 -0.50 0.40 -1.99
C TYR A 77 -0.48 -0.15 -0.56
N PHE A 78 0.31 -1.17 -0.27
CA PHE A 78 0.33 -1.77 1.07
C PHE A 78 0.89 -0.83 2.14
N VAL A 79 1.91 -0.03 1.80
CA VAL A 79 2.45 0.96 2.73
C VAL A 79 1.42 2.06 3.02
N ALA A 80 0.66 2.48 2.01
CA ALA A 80 -0.44 3.41 2.21
C ALA A 80 -1.46 2.88 3.21
N LYS A 81 -1.77 1.57 3.19
CA LYS A 81 -2.68 0.95 4.18
C LYS A 81 -2.12 0.99 5.59
N ILE A 82 -0.82 0.78 5.76
CA ILE A 82 -0.19 0.88 7.08
C ILE A 82 -0.36 2.30 7.62
N TYR A 83 -0.07 3.33 6.82
CA TYR A 83 -0.25 4.72 7.20
C TYR A 83 -1.73 5.09 7.46
N SER A 84 -2.64 4.57 6.65
CA SER A 84 -4.09 4.74 6.82
C SER A 84 -4.54 4.26 8.21
N ARG A 85 -4.11 3.05 8.61
CA ARG A 85 -4.41 2.49 9.96
C ARG A 85 -3.83 3.32 11.10
N ARG A 86 -2.71 4.02 10.87
CA ARG A 86 -2.08 4.94 11.83
C ARG A 86 -2.70 6.34 11.83
N LYS A 87 -3.74 6.57 11.02
CA LYS A 87 -4.39 7.88 10.80
C LYS A 87 -3.46 8.92 10.15
N GLU A 88 -2.41 8.47 9.48
CA GLU A 88 -1.48 9.31 8.71
C GLU A 88 -2.02 9.50 7.27
N PHE A 89 -3.20 10.12 7.14
CA PHE A 89 -3.96 10.14 5.88
C PHE A 89 -3.27 10.85 4.73
N SER A 90 -2.55 11.94 4.99
CA SER A 90 -1.79 12.65 3.95
C SER A 90 -0.72 11.76 3.31
N LEU A 91 0.02 10.99 4.12
CA LEU A 91 1.02 10.03 3.63
C LEU A 91 0.36 8.88 2.86
N SER A 92 -0.74 8.36 3.40
CA SER A 92 -1.51 7.30 2.75
C SER A 92 -2.03 7.73 1.38
N LEU A 93 -2.66 8.91 1.28
CA LEU A 93 -3.17 9.47 0.02
C LEU A 93 -2.07 9.66 -1.02
N ASN A 94 -0.96 10.27 -0.63
CA ASN A 94 0.18 10.48 -1.52
C ASN A 94 0.72 9.16 -2.10
N LEU A 95 0.82 8.12 -1.27
CA LEU A 95 1.27 6.80 -1.72
C LEU A 95 0.27 6.11 -2.65
N LEU A 96 -1.04 6.24 -2.39
CA LEU A 96 -2.06 5.69 -3.29
C LEU A 96 -2.06 6.40 -4.65
N GLU A 97 -1.90 7.72 -4.67
CA GLU A 97 -1.81 8.49 -5.92
C GLU A 97 -0.55 8.11 -6.72
N GLN A 98 0.60 7.94 -6.06
CA GLN A 98 1.81 7.43 -6.72
C GLN A 98 1.64 6.00 -7.23
N ALA A 99 0.96 5.13 -6.46
CA ALA A 99 0.65 3.77 -6.90
C ALA A 99 -0.25 3.78 -8.14
N GLU A 100 -1.25 4.66 -8.17
CA GLU A 100 -2.16 4.80 -9.31
C GLU A 100 -1.41 5.23 -10.58
N GLN A 101 -0.54 6.23 -10.48
CA GLN A 101 0.28 6.69 -11.60
C GLN A 101 1.21 5.60 -12.15
N LEU A 102 1.82 4.80 -11.27
CA LEU A 102 2.70 3.72 -11.65
C LEU A 102 1.95 2.56 -12.33
N LEU A 103 0.72 2.29 -11.91
CA LEU A 103 -0.08 1.16 -12.39
C LEU A 103 -1.01 1.50 -13.54
N ALA A 104 -1.33 2.78 -13.75
CA ALA A 104 -2.14 3.30 -14.86
C ALA A 104 -1.78 2.69 -16.23
N PRO A 105 -0.50 2.59 -16.62
CA PRO A 105 -0.14 2.01 -17.91
C PRO A 105 -0.03 0.47 -17.91
N LEU A 106 -0.20 -0.19 -16.76
CA LEU A 106 0.16 -1.61 -16.59
C LEU A 106 -1.04 -2.51 -16.28
N VAL A 107 -1.96 -2.07 -15.41
CA VAL A 107 -3.04 -2.92 -14.89
C VAL A 107 -4.30 -2.07 -14.63
N GLU A 108 -5.26 -2.10 -15.57
CA GLU A 108 -6.48 -1.29 -15.51
C GLU A 108 -7.35 -1.59 -14.27
N GLU A 109 -7.53 -2.86 -13.93
CA GLU A 109 -8.32 -3.28 -12.76
C GLU A 109 -7.77 -2.73 -11.45
N ALA A 110 -6.43 -2.74 -11.29
CA ALA A 110 -5.75 -2.19 -10.11
C ALA A 110 -5.96 -0.68 -9.99
N VAL A 111 -5.97 0.02 -11.12
CA VAL A 111 -6.18 1.47 -11.19
C VAL A 111 -7.60 1.84 -10.81
N MET A 112 -8.59 1.10 -11.31
CA MET A 112 -10.00 1.30 -10.94
C MET A 112 -10.21 1.08 -9.44
N ALA A 113 -9.60 0.03 -8.89
CA ALA A 113 -9.65 -0.25 -7.45
C ALA A 113 -9.00 0.87 -6.62
N LEU A 114 -7.81 1.36 -7.03
CA LEU A 114 -7.11 2.46 -6.38
C LEU A 114 -7.90 3.78 -6.42
N ARG A 115 -8.50 4.13 -7.55
CA ARG A 115 -9.28 5.38 -7.67
C ARG A 115 -10.48 5.40 -6.72
N LYS A 116 -11.17 4.27 -6.55
CA LYS A 116 -12.24 4.13 -5.56
C LYS A 116 -11.71 4.35 -4.14
N GLU A 117 -10.57 3.74 -3.80
CA GLU A 117 -9.97 3.83 -2.47
C GLU A 117 -9.44 5.23 -2.15
N ILE A 118 -8.78 5.89 -3.10
CA ILE A 118 -8.35 7.30 -3.01
C ILE A 118 -9.56 8.20 -2.74
N HIS A 119 -10.67 7.99 -3.46
CA HIS A 119 -11.88 8.78 -3.27
C HIS A 119 -12.45 8.63 -1.85
N ILE A 120 -12.58 7.40 -1.36
CA ILE A 120 -13.04 7.09 0.00
C ILE A 120 -12.13 7.76 1.04
N LEU A 121 -10.81 7.67 0.86
CA LEU A 121 -9.85 8.21 1.81
C LEU A 121 -9.83 9.75 1.81
N LYS A 122 -10.00 10.40 0.65
CA LYS A 122 -10.17 11.86 0.57
C LYS A 122 -11.40 12.32 1.34
N MET A 123 -12.52 11.60 1.20
CA MET A 123 -13.72 11.90 1.99
C MET A 123 -13.45 11.75 3.48
N ALA A 124 -12.84 10.64 3.92
CA ALA A 124 -12.51 10.42 5.33
C ALA A 124 -11.60 11.51 5.91
N TYR A 125 -10.57 11.93 5.17
CA TYR A 125 -9.64 13.00 5.59
C TYR A 125 -10.36 14.33 5.84
N HIS A 126 -11.25 14.75 4.93
CA HIS A 126 -12.02 15.99 5.07
C HIS A 126 -12.98 16.00 6.28
N TYR A 127 -13.45 14.83 6.74
CA TYR A 127 -14.28 14.73 7.94
C TYR A 127 -13.47 14.73 9.25
N THR A 128 -12.15 14.53 9.19
CA THR A 128 -11.28 14.51 10.39
C THR A 128 -10.54 15.83 10.65
N GLU A 129 -10.51 16.74 9.68
CA GLU A 129 -9.90 18.07 9.81
C GLU A 129 -10.90 19.21 10.13
N ASN A 130 -12.20 18.90 10.19
CA ASN A 130 -13.28 19.81 10.63
C ASN A 130 -13.75 19.45 12.04
#